data_AF-A0A529NRD0-F1
#
_entry.id   AF-A0A529NRD0-F1
#
_cell.length_a   1.000
_cell.length_b   1.000
_cell.length_c   1.000
_cell.angle_alpha   90.00
_cell.angle_beta   90.00
_cell.angle_gamma   90.00
#
_symmetry.space_group_name_H-M   'P 1'
#
loop_
_entity.id
_entity.type
_entity.pdbx_description
1 polymer ?
#
loop_
_entity_poly.entity_id
_entity_poly.type
_entity_poly.pdbx_seq_one_letter_code
_entity_poly.pdbx_strand_id
1 'polypeptide(L)'
;TTSRAMPLLYVNDMASGIGMASDPDLRGRIQDAIYKVLSYQASAGSFGLWGPGSGDLWLDAYVTDFLTRAREQKYDVPTLAMNQALSNLQNAIGYDQDVKGRGSEIAYALYVLARNKKASIGDLRYYADTQLEAFTSPMAVAQLAAALALYGDTQRSEATFQAALQLAQSTSAYDYYRS
;
A
#
# COMPACT_ATOMS: atom_id res chain seq x y z
N THR A 1 2.75 -14.91 -4.28
CA THR A 1 2.63 -14.48 -5.70
C THR A 1 2.96 -13.01 -5.84
N THR A 2 2.23 -12.13 -5.16
CA THR A 2 2.41 -10.67 -5.16
C THR A 2 3.84 -10.22 -4.90
N SER A 3 4.50 -10.71 -3.83
CA SER A 3 5.86 -10.29 -3.48
C SER A 3 6.93 -10.63 -4.52
N ARG A 4 6.71 -11.66 -5.35
CA ARG A 4 7.60 -11.99 -6.46
C ARG A 4 7.31 -11.16 -7.71
N ALA A 5 6.06 -10.77 -7.93
CA ALA A 5 5.62 -10.04 -9.12
C ALA A 5 5.80 -8.52 -8.98
N MET A 6 5.74 -7.97 -7.76
CA MET A 6 5.84 -6.53 -7.50
C MET A 6 7.13 -5.88 -8.03
N PRO A 7 8.34 -6.44 -7.79
CA PRO A 7 9.57 -5.85 -8.35
C PRO A 7 9.61 -5.94 -9.88
N LEU A 8 9.03 -7.00 -10.45
CA LEU A 8 9.04 -7.27 -11.89
C LEU A 8 8.25 -6.23 -12.69
N LEU A 9 7.28 -5.53 -12.07
CA LEU A 9 6.56 -4.43 -12.70
C LEU A 9 7.48 -3.30 -13.19
N TYR A 10 8.65 -3.13 -12.57
CA TYR A 10 9.57 -2.03 -12.84
C TYR A 10 10.85 -2.48 -13.57
N VAL A 11 11.06 -3.80 -13.71
CA VAL A 11 12.28 -4.34 -14.34
C VAL A 11 12.39 -3.89 -15.80
N ASN A 12 11.29 -3.86 -16.55
CA ASN A 12 11.32 -3.39 -17.95
C ASN A 12 11.66 -1.90 -18.06
N ASP A 13 11.12 -1.06 -17.16
CA ASP A 13 11.42 0.37 -17.13
C ASP A 13 12.92 0.59 -16.83
N MET A 14 13.49 -0.18 -15.90
CA MET A 14 14.91 -0.08 -15.52
C MET A 14 15.86 -0.69 -16.55
N ALA A 15 15.52 -1.84 -17.14
CA ALA A 15 16.36 -2.57 -18.10
C ALA A 15 16.70 -1.73 -19.33
N SER A 16 15.74 -0.90 -19.77
CA SER A 16 15.91 0.04 -20.88
C SER A 16 17.04 1.07 -20.65
N GLY A 17 17.31 1.43 -19.39
CA GLY A 17 18.32 2.43 -19.02
C GLY A 17 19.71 1.87 -18.70
N ILE A 18 19.84 0.57 -18.42
CA ILE A 18 21.10 -0.05 -17.95
C ILE A 18 21.65 -1.13 -18.90
N GLY A 19 21.09 -1.26 -20.11
CA GLY A 19 21.57 -2.21 -21.12
C GLY A 19 21.30 -3.68 -20.77
N MET A 20 20.34 -3.95 -19.89
CA MET A 20 19.91 -5.31 -19.57
C MET A 20 19.02 -5.84 -20.69
N ALA A 21 19.19 -7.11 -21.08
CA ALA A 21 18.32 -7.72 -22.08
C ALA A 21 16.86 -7.71 -21.58
N SER A 22 15.96 -7.17 -22.40
CA SER A 22 14.51 -7.26 -22.13
C SER A 22 14.09 -8.72 -22.25
N ASP A 23 13.53 -9.29 -21.18
CA ASP A 23 12.92 -10.61 -21.18
C ASP A 23 11.53 -10.49 -21.86
N PRO A 24 11.34 -11.01 -23.09
CA PRO A 24 10.08 -10.86 -23.83
C PRO A 24 8.92 -11.59 -23.14
N ASP A 25 9.18 -12.61 -22.33
CA ASP A 25 8.16 -13.40 -21.64
C ASP A 25 7.76 -12.77 -20.28
N LEU A 26 8.51 -11.77 -19.80
CA LEU A 26 8.29 -11.14 -18.50
C LEU A 26 6.88 -10.58 -18.36
N ARG A 27 6.37 -9.93 -19.41
CA ARG A 27 5.02 -9.35 -19.42
C ARG A 27 3.96 -10.44 -19.21
N GLY A 28 4.09 -11.59 -19.88
CA GLY A 28 3.20 -12.73 -19.73
C GLY A 28 3.20 -13.27 -18.30
N ARG A 29 4.40 -13.47 -17.72
CA ARG A 29 4.56 -13.97 -16.35
C ARG A 29 3.94 -13.05 -15.30
N ILE A 30 4.03 -11.73 -15.50
CA ILE A 30 3.38 -10.75 -14.62
C ILE A 30 1.87 -10.80 -14.79
N GLN A 31 1.37 -10.91 -16.03
CA GLN A 31 -0.07 -11.04 -16.29
C GLN A 31 -0.67 -12.30 -15.64
N ASP A 32 0.03 -13.43 -15.72
CA ASP A 32 -0.36 -14.68 -15.04
C ASP A 32 -0.37 -14.52 -13.52
N ALA A 33 0.60 -13.79 -12.97
CA ALA A 33 0.65 -13.51 -11.54
C ALA A 33 -0.55 -12.65 -11.09
N ILE A 34 -0.96 -11.66 -11.89
CA ILE A 34 -2.16 -10.85 -11.66
C ILE A 34 -3.40 -11.74 -11.63
N TYR A 35 -3.61 -12.57 -12.66
CA TYR A 35 -4.77 -13.47 -12.70
C TYR A 35 -4.78 -14.47 -11.55
N LYS A 36 -3.61 -15.00 -11.17
CA LYS A 36 -3.49 -15.87 -10.00
C LYS A 36 -3.88 -15.16 -8.70
N VAL A 37 -3.44 -13.92 -8.49
CA VAL A 37 -3.81 -13.15 -7.29
C VAL A 37 -5.31 -12.85 -7.28
N LEU A 38 -5.89 -12.47 -8.42
CA LEU A 38 -7.33 -12.25 -8.55
C LEU A 38 -8.16 -13.51 -8.30
N SER A 39 -7.62 -14.70 -8.58
CA SER A 39 -8.28 -15.97 -8.22
C SER A 39 -8.45 -16.19 -6.71
N TYR A 40 -7.74 -15.42 -5.88
CA TYR A 40 -7.84 -15.44 -4.42
C TYR A 40 -8.71 -14.31 -3.87
N GLN A 41 -9.35 -13.53 -4.73
CA GLN A 41 -10.27 -12.47 -4.32
C GLN A 41 -11.62 -13.07 -3.91
N ALA A 42 -12.08 -12.74 -2.71
CA ALA A 42 -13.43 -13.03 -2.25
C ALA A 42 -14.46 -12.09 -2.87
N SER A 43 -15.74 -12.47 -2.83
CA SER A 43 -16.84 -11.63 -3.35
C SER A 43 -16.94 -10.26 -2.67
N ALA A 44 -16.49 -10.16 -1.42
CA ALA A 44 -16.42 -8.91 -0.66
C ALA A 44 -15.24 -7.99 -1.08
N GLY A 45 -14.32 -8.48 -1.92
CA GLY A 45 -13.16 -7.74 -2.42
C GLY A 45 -11.84 -7.97 -1.65
N SER A 46 -11.88 -8.67 -0.52
CA SER A 46 -10.71 -9.11 0.25
C SER A 46 -9.99 -10.29 -0.40
N PHE A 47 -8.78 -10.59 0.06
CA PHE A 47 -7.90 -11.62 -0.48
C PHE A 47 -7.50 -12.64 0.59
N GLY A 48 -7.39 -13.91 0.20
CA GLY A 48 -6.80 -14.95 1.03
C GLY A 48 -5.40 -15.39 0.57
N LEU A 49 -4.69 -16.09 1.44
CA LEU A 49 -3.34 -16.58 1.16
C LEU A 49 -3.28 -17.70 0.11
N TRP A 50 -4.33 -18.54 0.07
CA TRP A 50 -4.37 -19.77 -0.72
C TRP A 50 -5.63 -19.91 -1.59
N GLY A 51 -6.56 -18.97 -1.48
CA GLY A 51 -7.88 -18.97 -2.13
C GLY A 51 -8.68 -17.75 -1.68
N PRO A 52 -9.94 -17.62 -2.11
CA PRO A 52 -10.85 -16.58 -1.62
C PRO A 52 -10.90 -16.57 -0.08
N GLY A 53 -10.64 -15.41 0.53
CA GLY A 53 -10.56 -15.27 1.98
C GLY A 53 -10.67 -13.82 2.43
N SER A 54 -10.67 -13.60 3.75
CA SER A 54 -10.78 -12.28 4.37
C SER A 54 -10.05 -12.25 5.72
N GLY A 55 -9.91 -11.06 6.30
CA GLY A 55 -9.47 -10.87 7.69
C GLY A 55 -8.07 -10.29 7.88
N ASP A 56 -7.32 -10.08 6.80
CA ASP A 56 -5.98 -9.46 6.85
C ASP A 56 -5.97 -8.16 6.03
N LEU A 57 -6.17 -7.03 6.73
CA LEU A 57 -6.17 -5.71 6.11
C LEU A 57 -4.82 -5.36 5.47
N TRP A 58 -3.72 -5.80 6.07
CA TRP A 58 -2.40 -5.53 5.52
C TRP A 58 -2.21 -6.26 4.19
N LEU A 59 -2.58 -7.54 4.13
CA LEU A 59 -2.56 -8.34 2.91
C LEU A 59 -3.46 -7.73 1.84
N ASP A 60 -4.68 -7.35 2.21
CA ASP A 60 -5.63 -6.72 1.30
C ASP A 60 -5.04 -5.43 0.70
N ALA A 61 -4.44 -4.58 1.53
CA ALA A 61 -3.79 -3.34 1.08
C ALA A 61 -2.58 -3.66 0.17
N TYR A 62 -1.76 -4.64 0.55
CA TYR A 62 -0.58 -5.03 -0.21
C TYR A 62 -0.91 -5.57 -1.61
N VAL A 63 -1.91 -6.44 -1.70
CA VAL A 63 -2.41 -6.97 -2.98
C VAL A 63 -3.03 -5.85 -3.81
N THR A 64 -3.82 -4.97 -3.19
CA THR A 64 -4.46 -3.85 -3.90
C THR A 64 -3.43 -2.86 -4.45
N ASP A 65 -2.34 -2.56 -3.72
CA ASP A 65 -1.23 -1.72 -4.24
C ASP A 65 -0.57 -2.36 -5.47
N PHE A 66 -0.33 -3.68 -5.43
CA PHE A 66 0.20 -4.40 -6.58
C PHE A 66 -0.73 -4.29 -7.80
N LEU A 67 -2.04 -4.47 -7.62
CA LEU A 67 -3.03 -4.32 -8.69
C LEU A 67 -3.11 -2.88 -9.22
N THR A 68 -3.02 -1.87 -8.34
CA THR A 68 -2.92 -0.45 -8.75
C THR A 68 -1.72 -0.22 -9.65
N ARG A 69 -0.53 -0.66 -9.22
CA ARG A 69 0.71 -0.47 -9.99
C ARG A 69 0.71 -1.25 -11.29
N ALA A 70 0.13 -2.45 -11.30
CA ALA A 70 -0.07 -3.21 -12.52
C ALA A 70 -0.93 -2.44 -13.54
N ARG A 71 -2.02 -1.79 -13.10
CA ARG A 71 -2.83 -0.91 -13.98
C ARG A 71 -2.06 0.30 -14.49
N GLU A 72 -1.28 0.95 -13.62
CA GLU A 72 -0.40 2.06 -14.01
C GLU A 72 0.56 1.64 -15.12
N GLN A 73 1.09 0.42 -15.02
CA GLN A 73 1.97 -0.23 -16.01
C GLN A 73 1.23 -0.89 -17.19
N LYS A 74 -0.07 -0.60 -17.36
CA LYS A 74 -0.91 -1.06 -18.49
C LYS A 74 -1.06 -2.58 -18.59
N TYR A 75 -0.99 -3.31 -17.47
CA TYR A 75 -1.45 -4.68 -17.39
C TYR A 75 -2.97 -4.75 -17.31
N ASP A 76 -3.54 -5.88 -17.71
CA ASP A 76 -4.98 -6.12 -17.58
C ASP A 76 -5.34 -6.47 -16.14
N VAL A 77 -6.06 -5.57 -15.49
CA VAL A 77 -6.69 -5.78 -14.18
C VAL A 77 -8.16 -5.40 -14.33
N PRO A 78 -9.09 -6.36 -14.20
CA PRO A 78 -10.51 -6.10 -14.37
C PRO A 78 -11.03 -4.98 -13.46
N THR A 79 -11.73 -4.00 -14.04
CA THR A 79 -12.25 -2.83 -13.31
C THR A 79 -13.14 -3.21 -12.14
N LEU A 80 -13.98 -4.24 -12.29
CA LEU A 80 -14.86 -4.73 -11.23
C LEU A 80 -14.05 -5.23 -10.03
N ALA A 81 -13.08 -6.10 -10.28
CA ALA A 81 -12.20 -6.65 -9.25
C ALA A 81 -11.43 -5.55 -8.50
N MET A 82 -10.89 -4.56 -9.23
CA MET A 82 -10.20 -3.43 -8.62
C MET A 82 -11.12 -2.57 -7.75
N ASN A 83 -12.34 -2.29 -8.22
CA ASN A 83 -13.31 -1.50 -7.46
C ASN A 83 -13.72 -2.24 -6.18
N GLN A 84 -13.95 -3.55 -6.24
CA GLN A 84 -14.26 -4.36 -5.06
C GLN A 84 -13.12 -4.35 -4.04
N ALA A 85 -11.86 -4.48 -4.49
CA ALA A 85 -10.69 -4.41 -3.61
C ALA A 85 -10.60 -3.05 -2.88
N LEU A 86 -10.78 -1.94 -3.61
CA LEU A 86 -10.77 -0.60 -3.02
C LEU A 86 -11.94 -0.38 -2.04
N SER A 87 -13.14 -0.85 -2.38
CA SER A 87 -14.29 -0.78 -1.48
C SER A 87 -14.10 -1.61 -0.21
N ASN A 88 -13.46 -2.78 -0.31
CA ASN A 88 -13.09 -3.59 0.85
C ASN A 88 -12.16 -2.82 1.80
N LEU A 89 -11.12 -2.15 1.28
CA LEU A 89 -10.21 -1.32 2.08
C LEU A 89 -10.95 -0.15 2.76
N GLN A 90 -11.82 0.56 2.03
CA GLN A 90 -12.62 1.66 2.61
C GLN A 90 -13.49 1.16 3.76
N ASN A 91 -14.18 0.04 3.55
CA ASN A 91 -15.05 -0.55 4.57
C ASN A 91 -14.23 -0.97 5.80
N ALA A 92 -13.09 -1.63 5.61
CA ALA A 92 -12.25 -2.10 6.71
C ALA A 92 -11.75 -0.95 7.62
N ILE A 93 -11.35 0.18 7.04
CA ILE A 93 -10.94 1.38 7.80
C ILE A 93 -12.13 2.04 8.50
N GLY A 94 -13.32 1.97 7.91
CA GLY A 94 -14.54 2.53 8.50
C GLY A 94 -15.03 1.78 9.75
N TYR A 95 -14.76 0.48 9.86
CA TYR A 95 -15.24 -0.36 10.96
C TYR A 95 -14.29 -0.44 12.16
N ASP A 96 -12.98 -0.34 11.94
CA ASP A 96 -11.98 -0.51 13.00
C ASP A 96 -10.93 0.62 12.94
N GLN A 97 -10.91 1.44 14.00
CA GLN A 97 -10.00 2.57 14.16
C GLN A 97 -9.04 2.39 15.34
N ASP A 98 -8.75 1.16 15.77
CA ASP A 98 -7.68 0.92 16.75
C ASP A 98 -6.30 1.16 16.11
N VAL A 99 -5.91 2.44 16.02
CA VAL A 99 -4.61 2.86 15.48
C VAL A 99 -3.45 2.31 16.31
N LYS A 100 -3.63 2.11 17.63
CA LYS A 100 -2.55 1.64 18.50
C LYS A 100 -2.20 0.18 18.21
N GLY A 101 -3.19 -0.67 17.96
CA GLY A 101 -2.99 -2.07 17.60
C GLY A 101 -2.73 -2.29 16.11
N ARG A 102 -3.34 -1.46 15.24
CA ARG A 102 -3.46 -1.71 13.80
C ARG A 102 -3.01 -0.56 12.90
N GLY A 103 -2.21 0.36 13.44
CA GLY A 103 -1.81 1.58 12.75
C GLY A 103 -1.04 1.34 11.46
N SER A 104 -0.26 0.24 11.37
CA SER A 104 0.49 -0.08 10.14
C SER A 104 -0.43 -0.49 9.00
N GLU A 105 -1.45 -1.29 9.29
CA GLU A 105 -2.43 -1.76 8.33
C GLU A 105 -3.34 -0.62 7.87
N ILE A 106 -3.78 0.22 8.80
CA ILE A 106 -4.59 1.42 8.52
C ILE A 106 -3.81 2.40 7.65
N ALA A 107 -2.57 2.75 8.03
CA ALA A 107 -1.76 3.69 7.26
C ALA A 107 -1.49 3.18 5.84
N TYR A 108 -1.21 1.89 5.68
CA TYR A 108 -0.97 1.33 4.36
C TYR A 108 -2.23 1.33 3.51
N ALA A 109 -3.38 0.93 4.07
CA ALA A 109 -4.65 0.98 3.37
C ALA A 109 -5.04 2.42 2.96
N LEU A 110 -4.83 3.41 3.83
CA LEU A 110 -5.02 4.83 3.53
C LEU A 110 -4.13 5.30 2.37
N TYR A 111 -2.86 4.90 2.36
CA TYR A 111 -1.94 5.20 1.25
C TYR A 111 -2.43 4.62 -0.08
N VAL A 112 -2.85 3.34 -0.08
CA VAL A 112 -3.35 2.67 -1.30
C VAL A 112 -4.64 3.34 -1.78
N LEU A 113 -5.56 3.63 -0.87
CA LEU A 113 -6.78 4.39 -1.21
C LEU A 113 -6.44 5.77 -1.77
N ALA A 114 -5.45 6.46 -1.19
CA ALA A 114 -5.05 7.78 -1.65
C ALA A 114 -4.46 7.73 -3.07
N ARG A 115 -3.61 6.74 -3.36
CA ARG A 115 -3.04 6.52 -4.71
C ARG A 115 -4.11 6.28 -5.77
N ASN A 116 -5.25 5.69 -5.38
CA ASN A 116 -6.39 5.46 -6.25
C ASN A 116 -7.47 6.57 -6.18
N LYS A 117 -7.19 7.70 -5.51
CA LYS A 117 -8.14 8.82 -5.31
C LYS A 117 -9.45 8.40 -4.63
N LYS A 118 -9.36 7.45 -3.69
CA LYS A 118 -10.48 6.88 -2.92
C LYS A 118 -10.41 7.21 -1.43
N ALA A 119 -9.32 7.78 -0.94
CA ALA A 119 -9.23 8.21 0.46
C ALA A 119 -10.04 9.50 0.71
N SER A 120 -10.60 9.63 1.91
CA SER A 120 -11.13 10.88 2.43
C SER A 120 -9.97 11.79 2.86
N ILE A 121 -9.85 12.98 2.26
CA ILE A 121 -8.82 13.94 2.69
C ILE A 121 -9.02 14.41 4.13
N GLY A 122 -10.28 14.44 4.60
CA GLY A 122 -10.60 14.76 6.00
C GLY A 122 -10.01 13.73 6.95
N ASP A 123 -10.11 12.45 6.62
CA ASP A 123 -9.59 11.36 7.44
C ASP A 123 -8.06 11.39 7.47
N LEU A 124 -7.41 11.62 6.32
CA LEU A 124 -5.95 11.76 6.25
C LEU A 124 -5.44 12.88 7.15
N ARG A 125 -6.14 14.03 7.14
CA ARG A 125 -5.83 15.17 8.01
C ARG A 125 -6.09 14.85 9.48
N TYR A 126 -7.18 14.16 9.80
CA TYR A 126 -7.48 13.73 11.16
C TYR A 126 -6.38 12.81 11.71
N TYR A 127 -5.96 11.81 10.94
CA TYR A 127 -4.88 10.92 11.36
C TYR A 127 -3.57 11.67 11.56
N ALA A 128 -3.24 12.63 10.70
CA ALA A 128 -1.99 13.39 10.78
C ALA A 128 -1.99 14.47 11.88
N ASP A 129 -3.13 15.12 12.12
CA ASP A 129 -3.22 16.24 13.05
C ASP A 129 -3.62 15.77 14.47
N THR A 130 -4.31 14.63 14.60
CA THR A 130 -4.92 14.20 15.88
C THR A 130 -4.46 12.83 16.37
N GLN A 131 -4.20 11.87 15.49
CA GLN A 131 -3.85 10.48 15.86
C GLN A 131 -2.41 10.10 15.56
N LEU A 132 -1.57 11.07 15.16
CA LEU A 132 -0.23 10.80 14.65
C LEU A 132 0.64 10.02 15.66
N GLU A 133 0.55 10.40 16.94
CA GLU A 133 1.30 9.76 18.03
C GLU A 133 0.84 8.33 18.33
N ALA A 134 -0.35 7.93 17.87
CA ALA A 134 -0.81 6.55 18.02
C ALA A 134 -0.14 5.59 17.02
N PHE A 135 0.46 6.10 15.94
CA PHE A 135 1.23 5.29 15.00
C PHE A 135 2.65 5.05 15.55
N THR A 136 2.93 3.81 15.94
CA THR A 136 4.22 3.41 16.53
C THR A 136 5.29 3.05 15.49
N SER A 137 4.90 2.86 14.22
CA SER A 137 5.79 2.48 13.13
C SER A 137 6.21 3.71 12.30
N PRO A 138 7.52 3.98 12.14
CA PRO A 138 8.00 5.05 11.25
C PRO A 138 7.47 4.91 9.81
N MET A 139 7.35 3.67 9.33
CA MET A 139 6.85 3.39 7.99
C MET A 139 5.36 3.75 7.86
N ALA A 140 4.56 3.47 8.89
CA ALA A 140 3.14 3.83 8.90
C ALA A 140 2.96 5.37 8.83
N VAL A 141 3.75 6.11 9.60
CA VAL A 141 3.75 7.57 9.57
C VAL A 141 4.17 8.09 8.18
N ALA A 142 5.20 7.49 7.57
CA ALA A 142 5.63 7.84 6.22
C ALA A 142 4.56 7.54 5.14
N GLN A 143 3.81 6.44 5.28
CA GLN A 143 2.70 6.11 4.38
C GLN A 143 1.56 7.13 4.47
N LEU A 144 1.23 7.59 5.69
CA LEU A 144 0.26 8.65 5.90
C LEU A 144 0.72 9.98 5.28
N ALA A 145 2.00 10.32 5.45
CA ALA A 145 2.60 11.49 4.83
C ALA A 145 2.53 11.42 3.29
N ALA A 146 2.84 10.26 2.71
CA ALA A 146 2.73 10.01 1.27
C ALA A 146 1.29 10.14 0.78
N ALA A 147 0.30 9.66 1.55
CA ALA A 147 -1.11 9.80 1.23
C ALA A 147 -1.54 11.28 1.14
N LEU A 148 -1.08 12.12 2.07
CA LEU A 148 -1.30 13.57 2.05
C LEU A 148 -0.66 14.24 0.82
N ALA A 149 0.58 13.86 0.48
CA ALA A 149 1.27 14.37 -0.71
C ALA A 149 0.53 14.04 -2.01
N LEU A 150 -0.02 12.84 -2.13
CA LEU A 150 -0.81 12.42 -3.30
C LEU A 150 -2.06 13.29 -3.53
N TYR A 151 -2.57 13.92 -2.47
CA TYR A 151 -3.70 14.86 -2.51
C TYR A 151 -3.26 16.33 -2.60
N GLY A 152 -1.95 16.60 -2.62
CA GLY A 152 -1.38 17.95 -2.69
C GLY A 152 -1.37 18.70 -1.37
N ASP A 153 -1.60 18.06 -0.22
CA ASP A 153 -1.47 18.67 1.10
C ASP A 153 0.01 18.68 1.53
N THR A 154 0.80 19.50 0.84
CA THR A 154 2.27 19.52 0.95
C THR A 154 2.74 19.90 2.34
N GLN A 155 2.10 20.89 2.98
CA GLN A 155 2.46 21.36 4.30
C GLN A 155 2.32 20.25 5.36
N ARG A 156 1.18 19.57 5.41
CA ARG A 156 1.00 18.45 6.36
C ARG A 156 1.87 17.26 5.99
N SER A 157 1.98 16.95 4.71
CA SER A 157 2.82 15.84 4.26
C SER A 157 4.26 15.99 4.74
N GLU A 158 4.84 17.18 4.59
CA GLU A 158 6.22 17.44 5.03
C GLU A 158 6.40 17.32 6.54
N ALA A 159 5.49 17.91 7.33
CA ALA A 159 5.50 17.77 8.78
C ALA A 159 5.40 16.29 9.22
N THR A 160 4.50 15.52 8.60
CA THR A 160 4.30 14.10 8.89
C THR A 160 5.53 13.27 8.47
N PHE A 161 6.18 13.57 7.34
CA PHE A 161 7.44 12.92 6.95
C PHE A 161 8.58 13.22 7.93
N GLN A 162 8.67 14.46 8.43
CA GLN A 162 9.65 14.81 9.46
C GLN A 162 9.42 14.02 10.76
N ALA A 163 8.16 13.87 11.18
CA ALA A 163 7.81 13.04 12.32
C ALA A 163 8.18 11.56 12.10
N ALA A 164 7.94 11.02 10.91
CA ALA A 164 8.36 9.67 10.54
C ALA A 164 9.88 9.48 10.67
N LEU A 165 10.67 10.46 10.18
CA LEU A 165 12.12 10.43 10.27
C LEU A 165 12.63 10.48 11.71
N GLN A 166 12.05 11.36 12.54
CA GLN A 166 12.39 11.44 13.96
C GLN A 166 12.11 10.12 14.69
N LEU A 167 10.98 9.48 14.39
CA LEU A 167 10.61 8.17 14.95
C LEU A 167 11.54 7.04 14.49
N ALA A 168 12.02 7.07 13.25
CA ALA A 168 13.00 6.11 12.74
C ALA A 168 14.37 6.26 13.44
N GLN A 169 14.80 7.50 13.66
CA GLN A 169 16.07 7.80 14.33
C GLN A 169 16.06 7.38 15.80
N SER A 170 14.95 7.63 16.51
CA SER A 170 14.82 7.26 17.93
C SER A 170 14.80 5.74 18.13
N THR A 171 14.11 5.00 17.24
CA THR A 171 14.12 3.53 17.24
C THR A 171 15.54 2.98 17.02
N SER A 172 16.26 3.52 16.03
CA SER A 172 17.62 3.07 15.70
C SER A 172 18.62 3.33 16.84
N ALA A 173 18.47 4.45 17.55
CA ALA A 173 19.28 4.78 18.71
C ALA A 173 19.03 3.80 19.88
N TYR A 174 17.78 3.38 20.09
CA TYR A 174 17.40 2.42 21.14
C TYR A 174 18.06 1.04 20.96
N ASP A 175 18.21 0.58 19.72
CA ASP A 175 18.85 -0.71 19.41
C ASP A 175 20.37 -0.65 19.61
N TYR A 176 21.01 0.50 19.33
CA TYR A 176 22.47 0.67 19.45
C TYR A 176 22.96 0.70 20.91
N TYR A 177 22.13 1.11 21.87
CA TYR A 177 22.50 1.12 23.30
C TYR A 177 22.27 -0.23 24.01
N ARG A 178 21.68 -1.22 23.32
CA ARG A 178 21.40 -2.57 23.87
C ARG A 178 22.35 -3.66 23.38
N SER A 179 23.31 -3.33 22.52
CA SER A 179 24.37 -4.24 22.03
C SER A 179 25.68 -4.06 22.78
#